data_AF-A0A2I0VG48-F1
#
_entry.id   AF-A0A2I0VG48-F1
#
_cell.length_a   1.000
_cell.length_b   1.000
_cell.length_c   1.000
_cell.angle_alpha   90.00
_cell.angle_beta   90.00
_cell.angle_gamma   90.00
#
_symmetry.space_group_name_H-M   'P 1'
#
loop_
_entity.id
_entity.type
_entity.pdbx_description
1 polymer ?
#
loop_
_entity_poly.entity_id
_entity_poly.type
_entity_poly.pdbx_seq_one_letter_code
_entity_poly.pdbx_strand_id
1 'polypeptide(L)'
;MGALSAISVLISSVVGLYAIYFPYKGQSVPRKALLASITMKIFYYGAIVLTITGVGATIFNTINEGLIHARNVHEDLEYGCPTAKTGLFGGASFLNLDACLFWLICQMLVRNAREDYFDYNEEGEIKDDYIQIGNN
;
A
#
# COMPACT_ATOMS: atom_id res chain seq x y z
N MET A 1 -7.10 17.79 -2.30
CA MET A 1 -6.95 16.41 -2.83
C MET A 1 -5.72 15.69 -2.26
N GLY A 2 -4.54 16.31 -2.21
CA GLY A 2 -3.31 15.67 -1.68
C GLY A 2 -3.36 15.20 -0.22
N ALA A 3 -3.84 16.02 0.71
CA ALA A 3 -3.90 15.62 2.12
C ALA A 3 -4.86 14.44 2.39
N LEU A 4 -6.03 14.44 1.74
CA LEU A 4 -7.02 13.38 1.90
C LEU A 4 -6.51 12.05 1.32
N SER A 5 -5.82 12.08 0.17
CA SER A 5 -5.22 10.88 -0.43
C SER A 5 -4.05 10.35 0.39
N ALA A 6 -3.27 11.22 1.02
CA ALA A 6 -2.22 10.83 1.96
C ALA A 6 -2.82 10.14 3.21
N ILE A 7 -3.92 10.67 3.76
CA ILE A 7 -4.60 10.03 4.90
C ILE A 7 -5.17 8.68 4.47
N SER A 8 -5.80 8.59 3.29
CA SER A 8 -6.38 7.33 2.82
C SER A 8 -5.33 6.25 2.59
N VAL A 9 -4.15 6.59 2.04
CA VAL A 9 -3.09 5.60 1.83
C VAL A 9 -2.46 5.14 3.15
N LEU A 10 -2.36 6.02 4.15
CA LEU A 10 -1.89 5.64 5.48
C LEU A 10 -2.86 4.66 6.16
N ILE A 11 -4.16 4.96 6.14
CA ILE A 11 -5.18 4.07 6.69
C ILE A 11 -5.19 2.74 5.93
N SER A 12 -5.18 2.78 4.59
CA SER A 12 -5.19 1.59 3.75
C SER A 12 -3.95 0.72 3.97
N SER A 13 -2.77 1.31 4.13
CA SER A 13 -1.52 0.59 4.41
C SER A 13 -1.55 -0.09 5.78
N VAL A 14 -2.02 0.61 6.83
CA VAL A 14 -2.15 0.03 8.18
C VAL A 14 -3.16 -1.13 8.17
N VAL A 15 -4.34 -0.92 7.59
CA VAL A 15 -5.39 -1.94 7.49
C VAL A 15 -4.93 -3.11 6.62
N GLY A 16 -4.25 -2.84 5.52
CA GLY A 16 -3.70 -3.85 4.60
C GLY A 16 -2.66 -4.72 5.29
N LEU A 17 -1.66 -4.11 5.93
CA LEU A 17 -0.66 -4.84 6.72
C LEU A 17 -1.31 -5.69 7.81
N TYR A 18 -2.23 -5.09 8.57
CA TYR A 18 -2.90 -5.80 9.66
C TYR A 18 -3.70 -7.00 9.14
N ALA A 19 -4.49 -6.81 8.10
CA ALA A 19 -5.39 -7.83 7.58
C ALA A 19 -4.66 -9.00 6.89
N ILE A 20 -3.48 -8.77 6.30
CA ILE A 20 -2.64 -9.85 5.75
C ILE A 20 -2.26 -10.85 6.85
N TYR A 21 -1.97 -10.37 8.06
CA TYR A 21 -1.52 -11.21 9.19
C TYR A 21 -2.63 -11.60 10.15
N PHE A 22 -3.78 -10.93 10.14
CA PHE A 22 -4.84 -11.20 11.10
C PHE A 22 -5.46 -12.60 10.87
N PRO A 23 -5.46 -13.48 11.89
CA PRO A 23 -6.02 -14.83 11.77
C PRO A 23 -7.53 -14.73 11.57
N TYR A 24 -8.05 -15.50 10.62
CA TYR A 24 -9.47 -15.55 10.34
C TYR A 24 -10.03 -16.87 10.89
N LYS A 25 -11.14 -16.82 11.64
CA LYS A 25 -11.78 -18.00 12.25
C LYS A 25 -10.88 -18.89 13.11
N GLY A 26 -9.84 -18.33 13.74
CA GLY A 26 -8.97 -19.06 14.68
C GLY A 26 -7.87 -19.91 14.02
N GLN A 27 -7.73 -19.86 12.69
CA GLN A 27 -6.66 -20.53 11.97
C GLN A 27 -5.75 -19.49 11.29
N SER A 28 -4.45 -19.57 11.56
CA SER A 28 -3.43 -18.67 10.98
C SER A 28 -2.71 -19.36 9.84
N VAL A 29 -2.68 -18.74 8.67
CA VAL A 29 -1.92 -19.27 7.51
C VAL A 29 -0.45 -18.84 7.63
N PRO A 30 0.52 -19.76 7.47
CA PRO A 30 1.93 -19.40 7.55
C PRO A 30 2.32 -18.42 6.43
N ARG A 31 3.17 -17.44 6.77
CA ARG A 31 3.60 -16.37 5.85
C ARG A 31 4.19 -16.90 4.53
N LYS A 32 4.86 -18.05 4.59
CA LYS A 32 5.44 -18.74 3.43
C LYS A 32 4.37 -19.20 2.43
N ALA A 33 3.22 -19.67 2.92
CA ALA A 33 2.10 -20.06 2.06
C ALA A 33 1.35 -18.85 1.50
N LEU A 34 1.11 -17.81 2.33
CA LEU A 34 0.45 -16.57 1.87
C LEU A 34 1.23 -15.84 0.76
N LEU A 35 2.56 -15.85 0.84
CA LEU A 35 3.43 -15.20 -0.14
C LEU A 35 4.07 -16.19 -1.13
N ALA A 36 3.53 -17.40 -1.29
CA ALA A 36 4.07 -18.37 -2.24
C ALA A 36 3.95 -17.86 -3.69
N SER A 37 2.80 -17.25 -4.02
CA SER A 37 2.52 -16.74 -5.36
C SER A 37 3.39 -15.53 -5.73
N ILE A 38 3.99 -15.58 -6.92
CA ILE A 38 4.76 -14.47 -7.52
C ILE A 38 3.87 -13.22 -7.65
N THR A 39 2.61 -13.40 -8.03
CA THR A 39 1.62 -12.33 -8.16
C THR A 39 1.45 -11.58 -6.84
N MET A 40 1.27 -12.31 -5.73
CA MET A 40 1.14 -11.71 -4.40
C MET A 40 2.40 -10.91 -4.00
N LYS A 41 3.60 -11.40 -4.32
CA LYS A 41 4.85 -10.68 -4.04
C LYS A 41 4.91 -9.36 -4.80
N ILE A 42 4.58 -9.36 -6.10
CA ILE A 42 4.64 -8.15 -6.94
C ILE A 42 3.70 -7.08 -6.39
N PHE A 43 2.45 -7.43 -6.09
CA PHE A 43 1.50 -6.46 -5.53
C PHE A 43 1.89 -5.99 -4.13
N TYR A 44 2.38 -6.88 -3.27
CA TYR A 44 2.79 -6.51 -1.91
C TYR A 44 3.98 -5.55 -1.88
N TYR A 45 5.07 -5.88 -2.60
CA TYR A 45 6.23 -5.00 -2.67
C TYR A 45 5.93 -3.72 -3.46
N GLY A 46 5.12 -3.81 -4.52
CA GLY A 46 4.61 -2.65 -5.24
C GLY A 46 3.84 -1.69 -4.34
N ALA A 47 2.92 -2.22 -3.51
CA ALA A 47 2.13 -1.43 -2.55
C ALA A 47 3.04 -0.63 -1.60
N ILE A 48 4.10 -1.26 -1.08
CA ILE A 48 5.05 -0.62 -0.16
C ILE A 48 5.79 0.52 -0.87
N VAL A 49 6.37 0.24 -2.06
CA VAL A 49 7.13 1.23 -2.83
C VAL A 49 6.26 2.43 -3.21
N LEU A 50 5.04 2.17 -3.70
CA LEU A 50 4.09 3.21 -4.08
C LEU A 50 3.62 4.02 -2.87
N THR A 51 3.39 3.39 -1.72
CA THR A 51 3.02 4.09 -0.48
C THR A 51 4.12 5.06 -0.04
N ILE A 52 5.38 4.61 -0.01
CA ILE A 52 6.53 5.45 0.38
C ILE A 52 6.68 6.60 -0.61
N THR A 53 6.62 6.31 -1.91
CA THR A 53 6.79 7.31 -2.97
C THR A 53 5.66 8.34 -2.97
N GLY A 54 4.41 7.92 -2.83
CA GLY A 54 3.24 8.82 -2.81
C GLY A 54 3.22 9.73 -1.59
N VAL A 55 3.46 9.18 -0.39
CA VAL A 55 3.56 9.96 0.85
C VAL A 55 4.76 10.92 0.79
N GLY A 56 5.92 10.43 0.35
CA GLY A 56 7.13 11.23 0.19
C GLY A 56 6.94 12.40 -0.78
N ALA A 57 6.32 12.15 -1.94
CA ALA A 57 5.97 13.19 -2.91
C ALA A 57 5.00 14.22 -2.30
N THR A 58 4.00 13.77 -1.55
CA THR A 58 3.04 14.67 -0.88
C THR A 58 3.75 15.59 0.12
N ILE A 59 4.60 15.03 0.99
CA ILE A 59 5.37 15.79 1.99
C ILE A 59 6.31 16.78 1.30
N PHE A 60 7.06 16.32 0.29
CA PHE A 60 7.99 17.16 -0.45
C PHE A 60 7.26 18.37 -1.09
N ASN A 61 6.12 18.13 -1.72
CA ASN A 61 5.32 19.19 -2.34
C ASN A 61 4.80 20.18 -1.29
N THR A 62 4.33 19.69 -0.14
CA THR A 62 3.86 20.55 0.96
C THR A 62 4.99 21.41 1.55
N ILE A 63 6.19 20.86 1.71
CA ILE A 63 7.35 21.64 2.20
C ILE A 63 7.72 22.73 1.18
N ASN A 64 7.80 22.40 -0.10
CA ASN A 64 8.14 23.38 -1.13
C ASN A 64 7.09 24.48 -1.26
N GLU A 65 5.80 24.13 -1.24
CA GLU A 65 4.72 25.12 -1.23
C GLU A 65 4.78 25.99 0.04
N GLY A 66 4.99 25.40 1.21
CA GLY A 66 5.15 26.13 2.46
C GLY A 66 6.35 27.08 2.46
N LEU A 67 7.49 26.66 1.90
CA LEU A 67 8.69 27.49 1.79
C LEU A 67 8.49 28.64 0.80
N ILE A 68 7.85 28.37 -0.34
CA ILE A 68 7.49 29.40 -1.33
C ILE A 68 6.56 30.42 -0.68
N HIS A 69 5.52 29.96 0.04
CA HIS A 69 4.57 30.85 0.70
C HIS A 69 5.24 31.69 1.81
N ALA A 70 6.11 31.08 2.63
CA ALA A 70 6.82 31.77 3.70
C ALA A 70 7.83 32.82 3.19
N ARG A 71 8.42 32.61 2.00
CA ARG A 71 9.36 33.55 1.38
C ARG A 71 8.67 34.62 0.53
N ASN A 72 7.39 34.43 0.18
CA ASN A 72 6.64 35.32 -0.69
C ASN A 72 5.66 36.23 0.07
N VAL A 73 6.15 36.85 1.15
CA VAL A 73 5.41 37.85 1.92
C VAL A 73 5.50 39.18 1.18
N HIS A 74 4.52 39.39 0.29
CA HIS A 74 4.17 40.62 -0.44
C HIS A 74 5.00 40.94 -1.69
N GLU A 75 4.39 40.86 -2.88
CA GLU A 75 4.60 41.88 -3.92
C GLU A 75 3.60 41.93 -5.10
N ASP A 76 2.65 41.00 -5.28
CA ASP A 76 1.75 41.11 -6.45
C ASP A 76 0.33 40.53 -6.27
N LEU A 77 -0.69 41.26 -6.76
CA LEU A 77 -2.08 40.81 -6.81
C LEU A 77 -2.31 39.75 -7.92
N GLU A 78 -1.38 39.60 -8.87
CA GLU A 78 -1.41 38.60 -9.95
C GLU A 78 -0.70 37.27 -9.57
N TYR A 79 -0.47 37.00 -8.29
CA TYR A 79 0.26 35.79 -7.87
C TYR A 79 -0.61 34.52 -7.99
N GLY A 80 -0.52 33.84 -9.13
CA GLY A 80 -1.03 32.48 -9.30
C GLY A 80 -0.15 31.45 -8.58
N CYS A 81 -0.75 30.50 -7.85
CA CYS A 81 0.00 29.47 -7.12
C CYS A 81 0.86 28.64 -8.10
N PRO A 82 2.21 28.74 -8.05
CA PRO A 82 3.09 28.08 -9.02
C PRO A 82 2.98 26.56 -8.96
N THR A 83 2.59 26.00 -7.80
CA THR A 83 2.41 24.57 -7.58
C THR A 83 1.13 24.03 -8.24
N ALA A 84 0.09 24.85 -8.38
CA ALA A 84 -1.12 24.45 -9.11
C ALA A 84 -0.87 24.30 -10.61
N LYS A 85 0.09 25.07 -11.16
CA LYS A 85 0.41 25.08 -12.59
C LYS A 85 1.22 23.85 -13.04
N THR A 86 2.00 23.25 -12.14
CA THR A 86 2.86 22.09 -12.46
C THR A 86 2.17 20.75 -12.27
N GLY A 87 0.97 20.71 -11.66
CA GLY A 87 0.21 19.47 -11.45
C GLY A 87 0.85 18.48 -10.46
N LEU A 88 1.90 18.89 -9.74
CA LEU A 88 2.73 18.01 -8.92
C LEU A 88 1.95 17.39 -7.74
N PHE A 89 1.02 18.14 -7.14
CA PHE A 89 0.09 17.61 -6.13
C PHE A 89 -0.92 16.61 -6.71
N GLY A 90 -1.31 16.78 -7.98
CA GLY A 90 -2.17 15.84 -8.68
C GLY A 90 -1.47 14.49 -8.88
N GLY A 91 -0.22 14.52 -9.34
CA GLY A 91 0.62 13.33 -9.47
C GLY A 91 0.84 12.59 -8.14
N ALA A 92 1.15 13.32 -7.06
CA ALA A 92 1.26 12.73 -5.72
C ALA A 92 -0.06 12.07 -5.26
N SER A 93 -1.20 12.73 -5.53
CA SER A 93 -2.52 12.17 -5.20
C SER A 93 -2.83 10.91 -5.99
N PHE A 94 -2.44 10.86 -7.26
CA PHE A 94 -2.62 9.69 -8.12
C PHE A 94 -1.78 8.50 -7.64
N LEU A 95 -0.52 8.74 -7.24
CA LEU A 95 0.33 7.71 -6.64
C LEU A 95 -0.23 7.16 -5.33
N ASN A 96 -0.78 8.02 -4.46
CA ASN A 96 -1.46 7.59 -3.24
C ASN A 96 -2.70 6.73 -3.53
N LEU A 97 -3.46 7.07 -4.57
CA LEU A 97 -4.61 6.28 -5.02
C LEU A 97 -4.18 4.93 -5.58
N ASP A 98 -3.13 4.89 -6.40
CA ASP A 98 -2.58 3.65 -6.94
C ASP A 98 -2.08 2.72 -5.83
N ALA A 99 -1.35 3.26 -4.84
CA ALA A 99 -0.95 2.53 -3.65
C ALA A 99 -2.17 1.93 -2.90
N CYS A 100 -3.28 2.67 -2.76
CA CYS A 100 -4.50 2.15 -2.14
C CYS A 100 -5.08 0.95 -2.93
N LEU A 101 -5.07 1.02 -4.26
CA LEU A 101 -5.55 -0.09 -5.11
C LEU A 101 -4.67 -1.33 -4.95
N PHE A 102 -3.34 -1.16 -4.89
CA PHE A 102 -2.42 -2.27 -4.65
C PHE A 102 -2.65 -2.93 -3.29
N TRP A 103 -2.90 -2.14 -2.24
CA TRP A 103 -3.30 -2.68 -0.94
C TRP A 103 -4.62 -3.46 -1.02
N LEU A 104 -5.64 -2.95 -1.72
CA LEU A 104 -6.90 -3.67 -1.93
C LEU A 104 -6.73 -4.98 -2.70
N ILE A 105 -5.88 -5.00 -3.73
CA ILE A 105 -5.58 -6.22 -4.50
C ILE A 105 -4.87 -7.24 -3.62
N CYS A 106 -3.91 -6.83 -2.78
CA CYS A 106 -3.26 -7.72 -1.81
C CYS A 106 -4.30 -8.39 -0.90
N GLN A 107 -5.33 -7.67 -0.49
CA GLN A 107 -6.39 -8.19 0.38
C GLN A 107 -7.25 -9.24 -0.33
N MET A 108 -7.54 -9.04 -1.62
CA MET A 108 -8.24 -10.03 -2.44
C MET A 108 -7.38 -11.28 -2.65
N LEU A 109 -6.10 -11.11 -2.97
CA LEU A 109 -5.17 -12.22 -3.16
C LEU A 109 -4.97 -13.04 -1.88
N VAL A 110 -4.85 -12.38 -0.72
CA VAL A 110 -4.77 -13.07 0.57
C VAL A 110 -6.02 -13.89 0.86
N ARG A 111 -7.20 -13.38 0.51
CA ARG A 111 -8.44 -14.15 0.69
C ARG A 111 -8.41 -15.44 -0.12
N ASN A 112 -8.02 -15.34 -1.39
CA ASN A 112 -7.92 -16.50 -2.28
C ASN A 112 -6.82 -17.48 -1.80
N ALA A 113 -5.65 -16.99 -1.40
CA ALA A 113 -4.56 -17.83 -0.92
C ALA A 113 -4.91 -18.55 0.41
N ARG A 114 -5.78 -17.95 1.23
CA ARG A 114 -6.28 -18.60 2.44
C ARG A 114 -7.28 -19.70 2.12
N GLU A 115 -8.22 -19.43 1.22
CA GLU A 115 -9.20 -20.43 0.78
C GLU A 115 -8.50 -21.66 0.20
N ASP A 116 -7.54 -21.44 -0.70
CA ASP A 116 -6.70 -22.48 -1.30
C ASP A 116 -5.96 -23.29 -0.22
N TYR A 117 -5.35 -22.63 0.77
CA TYR A 117 -4.66 -23.31 1.87
C TYR A 117 -5.57 -24.15 2.77
N PHE A 118 -6.83 -23.75 2.97
CA PHE A 118 -7.78 -24.50 3.80
C PHE A 118 -8.42 -25.66 3.03
N ASP A 119 -8.74 -25.47 1.74
CA ASP A 119 -9.26 -26.53 0.87
C ASP A 119 -8.26 -27.69 0.75
N TYR A 120 -6.97 -27.38 0.54
CA TYR A 120 -5.89 -28.38 0.56
C TYR A 120 -5.76 -29.13 1.89
N ASN A 121 -6.14 -28.53 3.02
CA ASN A 121 -6.08 -29.20 4.33
C ASN A 121 -7.30 -30.11 4.58
N GLU A 122 -8.48 -29.78 4.03
CA GLU A 122 -9.69 -30.59 4.17
C GLU A 122 -9.68 -31.83 3.26
N GLU A 123 -9.07 -31.72 2.07
CA GLU A 123 -8.94 -32.83 1.11
C GLU A 123 -7.79 -33.81 1.40
N GLY A 124 -6.99 -33.57 2.44
CA GLY A 124 -6.02 -34.54 2.98
C GLY A 124 -4.73 -34.72 2.17
N GLU A 125 -4.51 -33.99 1.08
CA GLU A 125 -3.24 -33.98 0.33
C GLU A 125 -2.39 -32.76 0.70
N ILE A 126 -1.84 -32.76 1.92
CA ILE A 126 -0.69 -31.91 2.21
C ILE A 126 0.49 -32.49 1.42
N LYS A 127 0.87 -31.85 0.31
CA LYS A 127 2.20 -32.08 -0.27
C LYS A 127 3.22 -31.77 0.83
N ASP A 128 3.96 -32.82 1.22
CA ASP A 128 4.94 -32.90 2.30
C ASP A 128 6.03 -31.78 2.28
N ASP A 129 6.07 -30.99 1.21
CA ASP A 129 6.99 -29.85 1.04
C ASP A 129 6.80 -28.72 2.05
N TYR A 130 5.62 -28.54 2.66
CA TYR A 130 5.38 -27.45 3.62
C TYR A 130 5.72 -27.81 5.07
N ILE A 131 5.71 -29.10 5.42
CA ILE A 131 6.00 -29.60 6.78
C ILE A 131 7.52 -29.71 7.02
N GLN A 132 8.29 -30.03 5.97
CA GLN A 132 9.75 -30.21 6.05
C GLN A 132 10.52 -28.90 6.36
N ILE A 133 9.97 -27.72 6.05
CA ILE A 133 10.64 -26.41 6.22
C ILE A 133 10.40 -25.75 7.59
N GLY A 134 9.69 -26.43 8.49
CA GLY A 134 9.48 -26.02 9.89
C GLY A 134 10.42 -26.69 10.88
N ASN A 135 11.18 -27.70 10.45
CA ASN A 135 12.07 -28.52 11.28
C ASN A 135 13.56 -28.36 10.94
N ASN A 136 13.96 -27.27 10.26
CA ASN A 136 15.36 -26.94 10.03
C ASN A 136 15.65 -25.47 10.33
#